data_AF-A0A8J8AYG2-F1
#
_entry.id   AF-A0A8J8AYG2-F1
#
_cell.length_a   1.000
_cell.length_b   1.000
_cell.length_c   1.000
_cell.angle_alpha   90.00
_cell.angle_beta   90.00
_cell.angle_gamma   90.00
#
_symmetry.space_group_name_H-M   'P 1'
#
loop_
_entity.id
_entity.type
_entity.pdbx_description
1 polymer ?
#
loop_
_entity_poly.entity_id
_entity_poly.type
_entity_poly.pdbx_seq_one_letter_code
_entity_poly.pdbx_strand_id
1 'polypeptide(L)'
;MSPTALPAFRGRWRREHWTMASLVGSVGVLVAMIVPGFSGGIAPRSEEPVTRAISLPLPSRIAPTIEVAALEPQAPVDSWRTVQIGKGQTMGAVFSDLGLSANTLHQLLQHEGARDALTHVRIGDEFAFDMPEPGELRALRFARGEDEHVELVLDTDGVHETVTKRALEHRTQVASGEITSSLYAAANRAGVSQNVVNTMANVFSYDIDFTQDLREGDHFTVVYDEVWREGERLRSGDIVAASFTNRGKRYTAVRFEHDGKTEYYTADGRPLKKSFLRMPVEYTRISSRFSSGRMHPILGKMRAHKGVDYAAATGTPIRAAGDGRVSFAGNQRGYGRTIILDHGNGNTTLYGHMSRLGRFRTGQRVSQGEVIGYVGMSGLATGPHLHYEFRVKGVHKDPTTVTLPPPEPLKGAMMAQFKAQSAPALAQLDALDGRRLASAEAAGAVQRQ
;
A
#
# COMPACT_ATOMS: atom_id res chain seq x y z
N MET A 1 40.03 -4.07 -55.42
CA MET A 1 41.17 -3.39 -54.76
C MET A 1 40.94 -3.54 -53.26
N SER A 2 41.48 -4.60 -52.65
CA SER A 2 42.79 -4.68 -51.98
C SER A 2 42.72 -4.17 -50.53
N PRO A 3 42.87 -5.04 -49.51
CA PRO A 3 42.94 -4.60 -48.12
C PRO A 3 44.31 -3.95 -47.86
N THR A 4 44.26 -2.73 -47.35
CA THR A 4 45.40 -1.89 -47.01
C THR A 4 46.22 -2.53 -45.89
N ALA A 5 47.47 -2.91 -46.18
CA ALA A 5 48.40 -3.42 -45.18
C ALA A 5 48.84 -2.30 -44.23
N LEU A 6 48.75 -2.55 -42.92
CA LEU A 6 49.27 -1.65 -41.89
C LEU A 6 50.80 -1.50 -42.01
N PRO A 7 51.36 -0.30 -41.81
CA PRO A 7 52.78 -0.06 -42.00
C PRO A 7 53.61 -0.78 -40.93
N ALA A 8 54.65 -1.48 -41.37
CA ALA A 8 55.63 -2.11 -40.49
C ALA A 8 56.39 -1.04 -39.69
N PHE A 9 56.32 -1.14 -38.36
CA PHE A 9 57.01 -0.25 -37.43
C PHE A 9 58.54 -0.40 -37.59
N ARG A 10 59.18 0.54 -38.28
CA ARG A 10 60.64 0.62 -38.47
C ARG A 10 61.29 1.59 -37.46
N GLY A 11 60.92 1.49 -36.18
CA GLY A 11 61.59 2.25 -35.11
C GLY A 11 62.79 1.50 -34.56
N ARG A 12 64.00 2.10 -34.58
CA ARG A 12 65.16 1.55 -33.84
C ARG A 12 64.92 1.75 -32.34
N TRP A 13 64.82 0.64 -31.61
CA TRP A 13 64.61 0.64 -30.17
C TRP A 13 65.79 1.29 -29.44
N ARG A 14 65.53 2.38 -28.71
CA ARG A 14 66.50 3.00 -27.78
C ARG A 14 66.64 2.18 -26.50
N ARG A 15 67.73 2.35 -25.75
CA ARG A 15 68.04 1.58 -24.51
C ARG A 15 66.88 1.57 -23.50
N GLU A 16 66.12 2.66 -23.42
CA GLU A 16 64.93 2.80 -22.55
C GLU A 16 63.78 1.86 -22.95
N HIS A 17 63.59 1.60 -24.23
CA HIS A 17 62.57 0.65 -24.71
C HIS A 17 62.97 -0.79 -24.38
N TRP A 18 64.26 -1.10 -24.43
CA TRP A 18 64.77 -2.40 -24.01
C TRP A 18 64.61 -2.61 -22.51
N THR A 19 64.81 -1.57 -21.69
CA THR A 19 64.54 -1.67 -20.24
C THR A 19 63.05 -1.88 -19.97
N MET A 20 62.15 -1.18 -20.66
CA MET A 20 60.70 -1.38 -20.47
C MET A 20 60.23 -2.76 -20.96
N ALA A 21 60.72 -3.25 -22.11
CA ALA A 21 60.37 -4.60 -22.56
C ALA A 21 60.95 -5.69 -21.66
N SER A 22 62.15 -5.48 -21.09
CA SER A 22 62.69 -6.41 -20.10
C SER A 22 61.87 -6.45 -18.81
N LEU A 23 61.32 -5.30 -18.38
CA LEU A 23 60.45 -5.20 -17.21
C LEU A 23 59.08 -5.86 -17.45
N VAL A 24 58.45 -5.61 -18.60
CA VAL A 24 57.18 -6.24 -18.96
C VAL A 24 57.35 -7.75 -19.15
N GLY A 25 58.46 -8.17 -19.76
CA GLY A 25 58.81 -9.58 -19.90
C GLY A 25 59.03 -10.26 -18.55
N SER A 26 59.75 -9.63 -17.62
CA SER A 26 60.01 -10.21 -16.30
C SER A 26 58.76 -10.26 -15.42
N VAL A 27 57.88 -9.25 -15.48
CA VAL A 27 56.56 -9.30 -14.82
C VAL A 27 55.67 -10.40 -15.40
N GLY A 28 55.68 -10.59 -16.73
CA GLY A 28 54.92 -11.66 -17.38
C GLY A 28 55.38 -13.06 -16.96
N VAL A 29 56.69 -13.27 -16.83
CA VAL A 29 57.26 -14.54 -16.33
C VAL A 29 56.94 -14.75 -14.85
N LEU A 30 56.93 -13.68 -14.04
CA LEU A 30 56.60 -13.77 -12.62
C LEU A 30 55.12 -14.12 -12.40
N VAL A 31 54.21 -13.57 -13.21
CA VAL A 31 52.78 -13.94 -13.21
C VAL A 31 52.58 -15.39 -13.67
N ALA A 32 53.34 -15.85 -14.67
CA ALA A 32 53.26 -17.24 -15.14
C ALA A 32 53.81 -18.26 -14.12
N MET A 33 54.75 -17.88 -13.26
CA MET A 33 55.30 -18.76 -12.21
C MET A 33 54.48 -18.80 -10.92
N ILE A 34 53.65 -17.78 -10.63
CA ILE A 34 52.81 -17.71 -9.43
C ILE A 34 51.51 -18.52 -9.58
N VAL A 35 51.20 -19.04 -10.76
CA VAL A 35 50.05 -19.93 -10.99
C VAL A 35 50.49 -21.38 -11.21
N PRO A 36 50.87 -22.14 -10.16
CA PRO A 36 50.90 -23.59 -10.24
C PRO A 36 49.49 -24.14 -9.99
N GLY A 37 48.94 -24.82 -11.01
CA GLY A 37 47.95 -25.87 -10.79
C GLY A 37 46.47 -25.51 -10.97
N PHE A 38 46.03 -25.33 -12.22
CA PHE A 38 44.61 -25.50 -12.58
C PHE A 38 44.41 -26.26 -13.90
N SER A 39 45.36 -27.13 -14.25
CA SER A 39 45.22 -28.10 -15.36
C SER A 39 45.23 -29.52 -14.78
N GLY A 40 44.10 -29.93 -14.19
CA GLY A 40 43.92 -31.30 -13.69
C GLY A 40 42.66 -31.56 -12.85
N GLY A 41 41.84 -30.55 -12.57
CA GLY A 41 40.74 -30.64 -11.60
C GLY A 41 39.32 -30.65 -12.18
N ILE A 42 39.11 -30.85 -13.47
CA ILE A 42 37.77 -31.05 -14.05
C ILE A 42 37.86 -32.10 -15.16
N ALA A 43 38.07 -33.36 -14.77
CA ALA A 43 37.45 -34.44 -15.51
C ALA A 43 35.95 -34.40 -15.14
N PRO A 44 35.01 -34.44 -16.09
CA PRO A 44 33.61 -34.63 -15.73
C PRO A 44 33.52 -35.97 -14.99
N ARG A 45 33.22 -35.92 -13.69
CA ARG A 45 32.67 -37.09 -13.02
C ARG A 45 31.36 -37.38 -13.72
N SER A 46 31.39 -38.37 -14.60
CA SER A 46 30.20 -39.13 -14.97
C SER A 46 29.72 -39.85 -13.71
N GLU A 47 29.00 -39.12 -12.86
CA GLU A 47 28.06 -39.75 -11.95
C GLU A 47 26.97 -40.34 -12.84
N GLU A 48 27.13 -41.60 -13.22
CA GLU A 48 25.97 -42.39 -13.60
C GLU A 48 24.99 -42.30 -12.43
N PRO A 49 23.72 -41.94 -12.67
CA PRO A 49 22.72 -42.05 -11.62
C PRO A 49 22.66 -43.53 -11.26
N VAL A 50 23.15 -43.88 -10.07
CA VAL A 50 22.89 -45.17 -9.46
C VAL A 50 21.40 -45.16 -9.12
N THR A 51 20.58 -45.47 -10.11
CA THR A 51 19.18 -45.77 -9.95
C THR A 51 19.13 -47.10 -9.19
N ARG A 52 19.19 -47.06 -7.86
CA ARG A 52 18.74 -48.20 -7.06
C ARG A 52 17.24 -48.33 -7.30
N ALA A 53 16.88 -49.15 -8.27
CA ALA A 53 15.52 -49.64 -8.42
C ALA A 53 15.17 -50.43 -7.17
N ILE A 54 14.44 -49.80 -6.24
CA ILE A 54 13.74 -50.52 -5.20
C ILE A 54 12.56 -51.19 -5.90
N SER A 55 12.67 -52.49 -6.15
CA SER A 55 11.53 -53.30 -6.59
C SER A 55 10.53 -53.35 -5.45
N LEU A 56 9.54 -52.44 -5.47
CA LEU A 56 8.34 -52.58 -4.65
C LEU A 56 7.59 -53.81 -5.17
N PRO A 57 7.40 -54.88 -4.38
CA PRO A 57 6.50 -55.95 -4.78
C PRO A 57 5.13 -55.33 -5.00
N LEU A 58 4.60 -55.46 -6.22
CA LEU A 58 3.20 -55.13 -6.50
C LEU A 58 2.35 -55.91 -5.49
N PRO A 59 1.39 -55.27 -4.81
CA PRO A 59 0.45 -56.01 -3.98
C PRO A 59 -0.19 -57.09 -4.85
N SER A 60 -0.20 -58.32 -4.34
CA SER A 60 -0.89 -59.44 -4.96
C SER A 60 -2.28 -58.97 -5.36
N ARG A 61 -2.60 -59.07 -6.67
CA ARG A 61 -3.96 -58.87 -7.16
C ARG A 61 -4.84 -59.88 -6.44
N ILE A 62 -5.46 -59.46 -5.36
CA ILE A 62 -6.74 -60.00 -4.95
C ILE A 62 -7.64 -59.58 -6.11
N ALA A 63 -7.92 -60.50 -7.02
CA ALA A 63 -9.05 -60.33 -7.91
C ALA A 63 -10.23 -60.03 -6.99
N PRO A 64 -10.91 -58.87 -7.11
CA PRO A 64 -12.14 -58.70 -6.38
C PRO A 64 -13.06 -59.79 -6.92
N THR A 65 -13.31 -60.81 -6.11
CA THR A 65 -14.59 -61.49 -6.17
C THR A 65 -15.59 -60.37 -5.93
N ILE A 66 -16.23 -59.92 -7.02
CA ILE A 66 -17.39 -59.06 -6.91
C ILE A 66 -18.47 -59.97 -6.31
N GLU A 67 -18.46 -60.06 -4.99
CA GLU A 67 -19.67 -60.27 -4.25
C GLU A 67 -20.53 -59.04 -4.57
N VAL A 68 -21.64 -59.26 -5.25
CA VAL A 68 -22.67 -58.25 -5.47
C VAL A 68 -23.31 -58.00 -4.11
N ALA A 69 -22.57 -57.32 -3.23
CA ALA A 69 -23.10 -56.69 -2.05
C ALA A 69 -24.06 -55.61 -2.54
N ALA A 70 -25.26 -55.62 -1.96
CA ALA A 70 -26.39 -54.80 -2.34
C ALA A 70 -25.96 -53.36 -2.66
N LEU A 71 -26.46 -52.87 -3.81
CA LEU A 71 -26.39 -51.48 -4.24
C LEU A 71 -26.61 -50.55 -3.04
N GLU A 72 -25.54 -49.94 -2.53
CA GLU A 72 -25.66 -48.70 -1.79
C GLU A 72 -26.35 -47.69 -2.73
N PRO A 73 -27.30 -46.88 -2.22
CA PRO A 73 -27.99 -45.90 -3.06
C PRO A 73 -26.96 -45.01 -3.72
N GLN A 74 -27.05 -44.93 -5.06
CA GLN A 74 -26.21 -44.08 -5.89
C GLN A 74 -26.14 -42.68 -5.28
N ALA A 75 -24.94 -42.12 -5.15
CA ALA A 75 -24.76 -40.71 -4.83
C ALA A 75 -25.71 -39.88 -5.73
N PRO A 76 -26.45 -38.90 -5.18
CA PRO A 76 -27.42 -38.14 -5.96
C PRO A 76 -26.74 -37.53 -7.18
N VAL A 77 -27.41 -37.64 -8.33
CA VAL A 77 -27.02 -36.95 -9.58
C VAL A 77 -26.71 -35.49 -9.23
N ASP A 78 -25.53 -34.99 -9.64
CA ASP A 78 -25.07 -33.64 -9.33
C ASP A 78 -26.05 -32.60 -9.91
N SER A 79 -26.97 -32.13 -9.06
CA SER A 79 -28.05 -31.18 -9.39
C SER A 79 -27.61 -29.72 -9.25
N TRP A 80 -26.33 -29.49 -8.97
CA TRP A 80 -25.78 -28.14 -8.82
C TRP A 80 -25.59 -27.45 -10.17
N ARG A 81 -26.03 -26.20 -10.26
CA ARG A 81 -25.74 -25.29 -11.37
C ARG A 81 -25.09 -24.02 -10.85
N THR A 82 -23.90 -23.74 -11.35
CA THR A 82 -23.15 -22.54 -11.00
C THR A 82 -23.43 -21.40 -11.99
N VAL A 83 -23.71 -20.21 -11.46
CA VAL A 83 -23.98 -18.99 -12.23
C VAL A 83 -23.04 -17.89 -11.73
N GLN A 84 -22.40 -17.20 -12.66
CA GLN A 84 -21.62 -15.99 -12.38
C GLN A 84 -22.39 -14.74 -12.79
N ILE A 85 -22.40 -13.74 -11.91
CA ILE A 85 -23.17 -12.51 -12.10
C ILE A 85 -22.54 -11.64 -13.19
N GLY A 86 -23.33 -11.35 -14.23
CA GLY A 86 -22.97 -10.46 -15.32
C GLY A 86 -23.19 -8.97 -15.04
N LYS A 87 -22.81 -8.12 -16.00
CA LYS A 87 -22.97 -6.65 -15.89
C LYS A 87 -24.44 -6.24 -15.78
N GLY A 88 -24.83 -5.68 -14.64
CA GLY A 88 -26.19 -5.18 -14.38
C GLY A 88 -27.23 -6.28 -14.12
N GLN A 89 -26.80 -7.53 -13.98
CA GLN A 89 -27.68 -8.65 -13.63
C GLN A 89 -28.05 -8.58 -12.15
N THR A 90 -29.30 -8.88 -11.83
CA THR A 90 -29.81 -8.94 -10.44
C THR A 90 -30.11 -10.38 -10.07
N MET A 91 -30.13 -10.68 -8.77
CA MET A 91 -30.50 -12.02 -8.31
C MET A 91 -31.93 -12.41 -8.73
N GLY A 92 -32.85 -11.44 -8.81
CA GLY A 92 -34.19 -11.67 -9.35
C GLY A 92 -34.19 -12.10 -10.82
N ALA A 93 -33.33 -11.51 -11.66
CA ALA A 93 -33.17 -11.92 -13.05
C ALA A 93 -32.58 -13.34 -13.13
N VAL A 94 -31.56 -13.65 -12.32
CA VAL A 94 -30.96 -15.01 -12.25
C VAL A 94 -32.02 -16.05 -11.88
N PHE A 95 -32.82 -15.80 -10.85
CA PHE A 95 -33.90 -16.71 -10.45
C PHE A 95 -34.92 -16.91 -11.57
N SER A 96 -35.33 -15.83 -12.23
CA SER A 96 -36.25 -15.90 -13.38
C SER A 96 -35.68 -16.72 -14.54
N ASP A 97 -34.39 -16.54 -14.87
CA ASP A 97 -33.71 -17.26 -15.95
C ASP A 97 -33.58 -18.76 -15.64
N LEU A 98 -33.42 -19.12 -14.35
CA LEU A 98 -33.38 -20.49 -13.88
C LEU A 98 -34.78 -21.11 -13.67
N GLY A 99 -35.85 -20.33 -13.89
CA GLY A 99 -37.24 -20.78 -13.68
C GLY A 99 -37.65 -20.91 -12.21
N LEU A 100 -36.87 -20.33 -11.29
CA LEU A 100 -37.13 -20.33 -9.85
C LEU A 100 -38.16 -19.26 -9.47
N SER A 101 -39.00 -19.57 -8.48
CA SER A 101 -40.09 -18.66 -8.09
C SER A 101 -39.59 -17.42 -7.35
N ALA A 102 -40.28 -16.29 -7.56
CA ALA A 102 -40.03 -15.06 -6.80
C ALA A 102 -40.32 -15.22 -5.29
N ASN A 103 -41.21 -16.14 -4.91
CA ASN A 103 -41.49 -16.45 -3.51
C ASN A 103 -40.29 -17.12 -2.83
N THR A 104 -39.61 -18.03 -3.52
CA THR A 104 -38.39 -18.68 -3.03
C THR A 104 -37.28 -17.64 -2.80
N LEU A 105 -37.10 -16.72 -3.74
CA LEU A 105 -36.16 -15.61 -3.54
C LEU A 105 -36.55 -14.74 -2.35
N HIS A 106 -37.85 -14.44 -2.18
CA HIS A 106 -38.32 -13.67 -1.04
C HIS A 106 -38.06 -14.38 0.30
N GLN A 107 -38.28 -15.70 0.38
CA GLN A 107 -37.96 -16.50 1.56
C GLN A 107 -36.47 -16.44 1.90
N LEU A 108 -35.59 -16.59 0.92
CA LEU A 108 -34.14 -16.45 1.11
C LEU A 108 -33.77 -15.04 1.59
N LEU A 109 -34.38 -13.98 1.04
CA LEU A 109 -34.12 -12.60 1.45
C LEU A 109 -34.58 -12.26 2.87
N GLN A 110 -35.47 -13.06 3.46
CA GLN A 110 -35.85 -12.91 4.87
C GLN A 110 -34.78 -13.44 5.83
N HIS A 111 -33.89 -14.34 5.36
CA HIS A 111 -32.78 -14.84 6.15
C HIS A 111 -31.66 -13.79 6.25
N GLU A 112 -31.29 -13.39 7.47
CA GLU A 112 -30.34 -12.29 7.71
C GLU A 112 -28.98 -12.54 7.04
N GLY A 113 -28.48 -13.77 7.09
CA GLY A 113 -27.21 -14.14 6.46
C GLY A 113 -27.23 -14.07 4.92
N ALA A 114 -28.39 -14.17 4.29
CA ALA A 114 -28.51 -14.22 2.83
C ALA A 114 -28.77 -12.84 2.22
N ARG A 115 -29.49 -11.99 2.96
CA ARG A 115 -30.06 -10.74 2.44
C ARG A 115 -29.02 -9.84 1.77
N ASP A 116 -27.88 -9.61 2.42
CA ASP A 116 -26.86 -8.69 1.87
C ASP A 116 -26.25 -9.26 0.57
N ALA A 117 -25.86 -10.53 0.59
CA ALA A 117 -25.25 -11.20 -0.56
C ALA A 117 -26.18 -11.27 -1.79
N LEU A 118 -27.49 -11.46 -1.58
CA LEU A 118 -28.46 -11.56 -2.67
C LEU A 118 -28.96 -10.20 -3.19
N THR A 119 -28.80 -9.12 -2.42
CA THR A 119 -29.22 -7.77 -2.81
C THR A 119 -28.09 -6.91 -3.37
N HIS A 120 -26.86 -7.10 -2.89
CA HIS A 120 -25.68 -6.35 -3.30
C HIS A 120 -24.71 -7.18 -4.15
N VAL A 121 -25.26 -7.95 -5.10
CA VAL A 121 -24.46 -8.74 -6.06
C VAL A 121 -23.53 -7.85 -6.88
N ARG A 122 -22.32 -8.34 -7.11
CA ARG A 122 -21.26 -7.70 -7.90
C ARG A 122 -20.95 -8.53 -9.13
N ILE A 123 -20.39 -7.87 -10.15
CA ILE A 123 -19.93 -8.55 -11.36
C ILE A 123 -18.87 -9.58 -10.98
N GLY A 124 -19.06 -10.82 -11.41
CA GLY A 124 -18.17 -11.94 -11.13
C GLY A 124 -18.49 -12.70 -9.84
N ASP A 125 -19.48 -12.28 -9.04
CA ASP A 125 -19.95 -13.09 -7.91
C ASP A 125 -20.50 -14.42 -8.43
N GLU A 126 -20.21 -15.50 -7.70
CA GLU A 126 -20.58 -16.87 -8.07
C GLU A 126 -21.60 -17.44 -7.09
N PHE A 127 -22.68 -18.00 -7.64
CA PHE A 127 -23.75 -18.65 -6.91
C PHE A 127 -23.98 -20.04 -7.50
N ALA A 128 -24.02 -21.07 -6.65
CA ALA A 128 -24.36 -22.42 -7.06
C ALA A 128 -25.75 -22.78 -6.52
N PHE A 129 -26.60 -23.30 -7.39
CA PHE A 129 -28.00 -23.61 -7.13
C PHE A 129 -28.21 -25.11 -7.24
N ASP A 130 -28.64 -25.75 -6.17
CA ASP A 130 -29.01 -27.15 -6.15
C ASP A 130 -30.47 -27.31 -6.57
N MET A 131 -30.67 -27.75 -7.81
CA MET A 131 -31.99 -27.83 -8.45
C MET A 131 -32.27 -29.27 -8.89
N PRO A 132 -32.85 -30.11 -8.01
CA PRO A 132 -33.14 -31.51 -8.34
C PRO A 132 -34.17 -31.64 -9.46
N GLU A 133 -35.14 -30.72 -9.52
CA GLU A 133 -36.14 -30.62 -10.59
C GLU A 133 -36.21 -29.19 -11.15
N PRO A 134 -36.64 -28.99 -12.40
CA PRO A 134 -36.82 -27.66 -12.98
C PRO A 134 -37.76 -26.80 -12.13
N GLY A 135 -37.27 -25.64 -11.68
CA GLY A 135 -38.05 -24.69 -10.87
C GLY A 135 -38.07 -24.97 -9.36
N GLU A 136 -37.46 -26.06 -8.91
CA GLU A 136 -37.26 -26.37 -7.49
C GLU A 136 -35.83 -26.01 -7.05
N LEU A 137 -35.70 -25.30 -5.92
CA LEU A 137 -34.41 -24.99 -5.31
C LEU A 137 -34.33 -25.67 -3.94
N ARG A 138 -33.42 -26.62 -3.80
CA ARG A 138 -33.15 -27.30 -2.53
C ARG A 138 -32.09 -26.57 -1.70
N ALA A 139 -31.04 -26.08 -2.35
CA ALA A 139 -29.97 -25.37 -1.67
C ALA A 139 -29.31 -24.30 -2.54
N LEU A 140 -28.73 -23.29 -1.89
CA LEU A 140 -27.99 -22.19 -2.51
C LEU A 140 -26.64 -22.03 -1.83
N ARG A 141 -25.58 -22.05 -2.63
CA ARG A 141 -24.19 -21.85 -2.19
C ARG A 141 -23.61 -20.56 -2.75
N PHE A 142 -22.94 -19.78 -1.92
CA PHE A 142 -22.28 -18.54 -2.33
C PHE A 142 -21.12 -18.17 -1.39
N ALA A 143 -20.23 -17.30 -1.86
CA ALA A 143 -19.18 -16.74 -1.02
C ALA A 143 -19.73 -15.57 -0.18
N ARG A 144 -19.45 -15.56 1.12
CA ARG A 144 -19.65 -14.39 1.99
C ARG A 144 -18.27 -13.84 2.34
N GLY A 145 -17.98 -12.62 1.88
CA GLY A 145 -16.65 -12.06 2.04
C GLY A 145 -15.58 -12.91 1.32
N GLU A 146 -14.37 -12.94 1.88
CA GLU A 146 -13.21 -13.61 1.26
C GLU A 146 -12.96 -15.01 1.84
N ASP A 147 -13.37 -15.24 3.08
CA ASP A 147 -13.02 -16.38 3.92
C ASP A 147 -14.21 -17.26 4.32
N GLU A 148 -15.42 -17.02 3.80
CA GLU A 148 -16.58 -17.85 4.09
C GLU A 148 -17.26 -18.34 2.81
N HIS A 149 -17.70 -19.59 2.86
CA HIS A 149 -18.66 -20.17 1.93
C HIS A 149 -19.92 -20.48 2.71
N VAL A 150 -21.06 -20.01 2.21
CA VAL A 150 -22.35 -20.15 2.84
C VAL A 150 -23.19 -21.10 2.01
N GLU A 151 -23.77 -22.10 2.66
CA GLU A 151 -24.79 -22.98 2.09
C GLU A 151 -26.10 -22.74 2.82
N LEU A 152 -27.14 -22.40 2.06
CA LEU A 152 -28.50 -22.26 2.54
C LEU A 152 -29.31 -23.44 2.03
N VAL A 153 -29.82 -24.27 2.93
CA VAL A 153 -30.72 -25.38 2.59
C VAL A 153 -32.15 -24.93 2.87
N LEU A 154 -33.05 -25.16 1.92
CA LEU A 154 -34.47 -24.88 2.05
C LEU A 154 -35.20 -26.19 2.35
N ASP A 155 -35.96 -26.21 3.44
CA ASP A 155 -36.83 -27.34 3.80
C ASP A 155 -38.22 -26.84 4.27
N THR A 156 -39.01 -27.75 4.86
CA THR A 156 -40.36 -27.43 5.34
C THR A 156 -40.38 -26.51 6.56
N ASP A 157 -39.29 -26.46 7.33
CA ASP A 157 -39.16 -25.69 8.57
C ASP A 157 -38.52 -24.32 8.33
N GLY A 158 -37.86 -24.13 7.18
CA GLY A 158 -37.45 -22.82 6.68
C GLY A 158 -36.14 -22.86 5.90
N VAL A 159 -35.30 -21.84 6.13
CA VAL A 159 -33.97 -21.72 5.51
C VAL A 159 -32.93 -21.96 6.59
N HIS A 160 -32.09 -22.98 6.40
CA HIS A 160 -31.03 -23.36 7.31
C HIS A 160 -29.66 -22.99 6.74
N GLU A 161 -28.86 -22.28 7.53
CA GLU A 161 -27.54 -21.82 7.13
C GLU A 161 -26.42 -22.73 7.67
N THR A 162 -25.49 -23.10 6.78
CA THR A 162 -24.20 -23.68 7.13
C THR A 162 -23.07 -22.79 6.59
N VAL A 163 -22.16 -22.36 7.46
CA VAL A 163 -21.01 -21.54 7.10
C VAL A 163 -19.73 -22.36 7.18
N THR A 164 -19.00 -22.45 6.08
CA THR A 164 -17.70 -23.10 5.99
C THR A 164 -16.61 -22.04 5.83
N LYS A 165 -15.61 -22.05 6.72
CA LYS A 165 -14.46 -21.16 6.61
C LYS A 165 -13.49 -21.65 5.53
N ARG A 166 -13.04 -20.73 4.68
CA ARG A 166 -11.99 -20.90 3.69
C ARG A 166 -10.71 -20.31 4.24
N ALA A 167 -9.63 -21.10 4.22
CA ALA A 167 -8.34 -20.64 4.70
C ALA A 167 -7.81 -19.54 3.76
N LEU A 168 -7.52 -18.38 4.35
CA LEU A 168 -6.74 -17.33 3.70
C LEU A 168 -5.27 -17.49 4.07
N GLU A 169 -4.42 -17.51 3.07
CA GLU A 169 -2.98 -17.50 3.22
C GLU A 169 -2.46 -16.06 3.08
N HIS A 170 -1.67 -15.61 4.04
CA HIS A 170 -0.97 -14.33 3.95
C HIS A 170 0.48 -14.59 3.54
N ARG A 171 0.88 -14.02 2.41
CA ARG A 171 2.24 -14.16 1.88
C ARG A 171 2.90 -12.80 1.83
N THR A 172 3.99 -12.62 2.59
CA THR A 172 4.77 -11.39 2.55
C THR A 172 5.47 -11.27 1.21
N GLN A 173 5.26 -10.14 0.55
CA GLN A 173 5.92 -9.73 -0.68
C GLN A 173 6.80 -8.52 -0.43
N VAL A 174 7.80 -8.37 -1.27
CA VAL A 174 8.65 -7.17 -1.26
C VAL A 174 8.82 -6.64 -2.66
N ALA A 175 8.66 -5.32 -2.78
CA ALA A 175 8.87 -4.60 -4.02
C ALA A 175 9.75 -3.38 -3.76
N SER A 176 10.54 -2.99 -4.76
CA SER A 176 11.35 -1.78 -4.71
C SER A 176 11.31 -1.08 -6.06
N GLY A 177 11.39 0.25 -6.05
CA GLY A 177 11.36 1.03 -7.28
C GLY A 177 12.15 2.32 -7.18
N GLU A 178 12.73 2.71 -8.32
CA GLU A 178 13.38 4.00 -8.49
C GLU A 178 12.44 4.98 -9.18
N ILE A 179 12.45 6.21 -8.66
CA ILE A 179 11.66 7.31 -9.15
C ILE A 179 12.33 7.91 -10.37
N THR A 180 11.58 7.91 -11.48
CA THR A 180 11.97 8.61 -12.72
C THR A 180 11.04 9.78 -13.03
N SER A 181 9.78 9.70 -12.59
CA SER A 181 8.75 10.70 -12.89
C SER A 181 7.75 10.87 -11.75
N SER A 182 7.21 9.77 -11.22
CA SER A 182 6.31 9.80 -10.07
C SER A 182 6.39 8.51 -9.27
N LEU A 183 5.94 8.57 -8.01
CA LEU A 183 5.80 7.39 -7.15
C LEU A 183 4.90 6.32 -7.79
N TYR A 184 3.76 6.73 -8.34
CA TYR A 184 2.81 5.82 -8.99
C TYR A 184 3.43 5.13 -10.21
N ALA A 185 4.14 5.87 -11.06
CA ALA A 185 4.79 5.29 -12.23
C ALA A 185 5.88 4.27 -11.83
N ALA A 186 6.69 4.60 -10.83
CA ALA A 186 7.74 3.71 -10.34
C ALA A 186 7.15 2.44 -9.69
N ALA A 187 6.10 2.60 -8.88
CA ALA A 187 5.46 1.48 -8.18
C ALA A 187 4.69 0.56 -9.13
N ASN A 188 4.02 1.10 -10.15
CA ASN A 188 3.39 0.30 -11.19
C ASN A 188 4.43 -0.55 -11.95
N ARG A 189 5.61 0.00 -12.27
CA ARG A 189 6.71 -0.77 -12.89
C ARG A 189 7.24 -1.87 -11.98
N ALA A 190 7.20 -1.66 -10.66
CA ALA A 190 7.59 -2.64 -9.66
C ALA A 190 6.50 -3.68 -9.35
N GLY A 191 5.36 -3.65 -10.06
CA GLY A 191 4.25 -4.59 -9.86
C GLY A 191 3.42 -4.34 -8.60
N VAL A 192 3.57 -3.18 -7.97
CA VAL A 192 2.85 -2.80 -6.75
C VAL A 192 1.44 -2.32 -7.08
N SER A 193 0.44 -2.84 -6.38
CA SER A 193 -0.95 -2.45 -6.60
C SER A 193 -1.24 -1.02 -6.14
N GLN A 194 -2.20 -0.37 -6.79
CA GLN A 194 -2.55 1.03 -6.50
C GLN A 194 -2.93 1.27 -5.03
N ASN A 195 -3.56 0.31 -4.36
CA ASN A 195 -3.90 0.41 -2.93
C ASN A 195 -2.65 0.51 -2.04
N VAL A 196 -1.62 -0.30 -2.33
CA VAL A 196 -0.34 -0.26 -1.61
C VAL A 196 0.35 1.07 -1.90
N VAL A 197 0.34 1.56 -3.14
CA VAL A 197 0.92 2.87 -3.49
C VAL A 197 0.23 4.01 -2.73
N ASN A 198 -1.10 4.02 -2.69
CA ASN A 198 -1.88 5.02 -1.96
C ASN A 198 -1.55 5.00 -0.46
N THR A 199 -1.50 3.81 0.13
CA THR A 199 -1.15 3.64 1.55
C THR A 199 0.26 4.14 1.83
N MET A 200 1.24 3.76 0.99
CA MET A 200 2.62 4.23 1.11
C MET A 200 2.73 5.76 0.98
N ALA A 201 2.04 6.35 0.00
CA ALA A 201 1.98 7.79 -0.18
C ALA A 201 1.39 8.48 1.06
N ASN A 202 0.30 7.94 1.62
CA ASN A 202 -0.32 8.48 2.83
C ASN A 202 0.62 8.42 4.04
N VAL A 203 1.29 7.28 4.25
CA VAL A 203 2.21 7.05 5.37
C VAL A 203 3.38 8.04 5.35
N PHE A 204 3.95 8.32 4.16
CA PHE A 204 5.09 9.23 4.03
C PHE A 204 4.73 10.69 3.71
N SER A 205 3.48 10.99 3.38
CA SER A 205 3.01 12.35 3.03
C SER A 205 3.33 13.41 4.09
N TYR A 206 3.53 13.00 5.35
CA TYR A 206 3.89 13.87 6.45
C TYR A 206 5.34 14.38 6.40
N ASP A 207 6.24 13.61 5.80
CA ASP A 207 7.67 13.89 5.72
C ASP A 207 8.13 14.27 4.32
N ILE A 208 7.40 13.85 3.30
CA ILE A 208 7.74 14.02 1.89
C ILE A 208 6.53 14.59 1.15
N ASP A 209 6.68 15.76 0.52
CA ASP A 209 5.73 16.23 -0.47
C ASP A 209 6.03 15.55 -1.81
N PHE A 210 5.28 14.50 -2.15
CA PHE A 210 5.47 13.76 -3.41
C PHE A 210 5.26 14.60 -4.68
N THR A 211 4.71 15.81 -4.58
CA THR A 211 4.55 16.73 -5.72
C THR A 211 5.73 17.69 -5.87
N GLN A 212 6.34 18.14 -4.77
CA GLN A 212 7.40 19.16 -4.78
C GLN A 212 8.79 18.61 -4.47
N ASP A 213 8.88 17.60 -3.61
CA ASP A 213 10.15 17.11 -3.06
C ASP A 213 10.78 16.02 -3.91
N LEU A 214 9.97 15.29 -4.66
CA LEU A 214 10.34 14.12 -5.44
C LEU A 214 11.36 14.46 -6.54
N ARG A 215 12.44 13.67 -6.65
CA ARG A 215 13.48 13.81 -7.65
C ARG A 215 13.77 12.48 -8.32
N GLU A 216 14.31 12.56 -9.53
CA GLU A 216 14.87 11.38 -10.19
C GLU A 216 16.02 10.80 -9.34
N GLY A 217 16.05 9.47 -9.19
CA GLY A 217 17.01 8.76 -8.34
C GLY A 217 16.55 8.54 -6.89
N ASP A 218 15.48 9.22 -6.44
CA ASP A 218 14.77 8.82 -5.22
C ASP A 218 14.26 7.37 -5.37
N HIS A 219 14.10 6.64 -4.27
CA HIS A 219 13.68 5.24 -4.34
C HIS A 219 12.89 4.83 -3.11
N PHE A 220 12.14 3.74 -3.26
CA PHE A 220 11.38 3.13 -2.19
C PHE A 220 11.57 1.62 -2.17
N THR A 221 11.39 1.04 -0.99
CA THR A 221 11.22 -0.40 -0.77
C THR A 221 9.98 -0.60 0.10
N VAL A 222 9.12 -1.56 -0.25
CA VAL A 222 7.88 -1.82 0.47
C VAL A 222 7.71 -3.32 0.69
N VAL A 223 7.55 -3.69 1.95
CA VAL A 223 7.19 -5.02 2.43
C VAL A 223 5.69 -5.00 2.74
N TYR A 224 4.91 -5.82 2.05
CA TYR A 224 3.46 -5.85 2.18
C TYR A 224 2.95 -7.28 2.08
N ASP A 225 1.81 -7.56 2.67
CA ASP A 225 1.21 -8.88 2.56
C ASP A 225 0.38 -8.98 1.28
N GLU A 226 0.28 -10.19 0.73
CA GLU A 226 -0.74 -10.57 -0.23
C GLU A 226 -1.66 -11.61 0.39
N VAL A 227 -2.95 -11.51 0.09
CA VAL A 227 -3.96 -12.46 0.51
C VAL A 227 -4.18 -13.44 -0.63
N TRP A 228 -4.02 -14.72 -0.31
CA TRP A 228 -4.15 -15.85 -1.21
C TRP A 228 -5.24 -16.79 -0.70
N ARG A 229 -5.91 -17.46 -1.63
CA ARG A 229 -6.90 -18.48 -1.32
C ARG A 229 -6.79 -19.58 -2.36
N GLU A 230 -6.66 -20.82 -1.92
CA GLU A 230 -6.56 -22.00 -2.80
C GLU A 230 -5.46 -21.87 -3.87
N GLY A 231 -4.34 -21.23 -3.52
CA GLY A 231 -3.22 -21.02 -4.42
C GLY A 231 -3.39 -19.87 -5.42
N GLU A 232 -4.50 -19.15 -5.41
CA GLU A 232 -4.72 -17.95 -6.22
C GLU A 232 -4.57 -16.67 -5.40
N ARG A 233 -3.97 -15.65 -6.00
CA ARG A 233 -3.83 -14.33 -5.38
C ARG A 233 -5.15 -13.58 -5.46
N LEU A 234 -5.76 -13.31 -4.30
CA LEU A 234 -6.98 -12.50 -4.22
C LEU A 234 -6.67 -11.01 -4.34
N ARG A 235 -5.77 -10.49 -3.50
CA ARG A 235 -5.44 -9.06 -3.46
C ARG A 235 -4.15 -8.78 -2.69
N SER A 236 -3.64 -7.57 -2.84
CA SER A 236 -2.68 -7.02 -1.87
C SER A 236 -3.37 -6.71 -0.54
N GLY A 237 -2.70 -7.06 0.55
CA GLY A 237 -3.04 -6.71 1.92
C GLY A 237 -2.33 -5.44 2.39
N ASP A 238 -2.05 -5.39 3.69
CA ASP A 238 -1.47 -4.22 4.35
C ASP A 238 0.03 -4.09 4.11
N ILE A 239 0.55 -2.86 4.20
CA ILE A 239 1.98 -2.61 4.28
C ILE A 239 2.47 -3.02 5.67
N VAL A 240 3.41 -3.94 5.73
CA VAL A 240 4.07 -4.33 6.98
C VAL A 240 5.17 -3.32 7.32
N ALA A 241 5.99 -2.97 6.33
CA ALA A 241 7.00 -1.93 6.46
C ALA A 241 7.34 -1.31 5.10
N ALA A 242 7.80 -0.06 5.10
CA ALA A 242 8.30 0.60 3.91
C ALA A 242 9.48 1.50 4.25
N SER A 243 10.37 1.69 3.28
CA SER A 243 11.41 2.72 3.29
C SER A 243 11.26 3.62 2.06
N PHE A 244 11.56 4.90 2.23
CA PHE A 244 11.64 5.86 1.14
C PHE A 244 12.89 6.72 1.33
N THR A 245 13.73 6.81 0.31
CA THR A 245 14.88 7.71 0.31
C THR A 245 14.61 8.87 -0.63
N ASN A 246 14.42 10.06 -0.06
CA ASN A 246 14.26 11.31 -0.79
C ASN A 246 15.49 12.18 -0.55
N ARG A 247 16.17 12.57 -1.63
CA ARG A 247 17.37 13.44 -1.59
C ARG A 247 18.44 12.95 -0.60
N GLY A 248 18.69 11.63 -0.60
CA GLY A 248 19.66 10.98 0.27
C GLY A 248 19.23 10.79 1.73
N LYS A 249 18.08 11.35 2.15
CA LYS A 249 17.52 11.10 3.47
C LYS A 249 16.54 9.94 3.44
N ARG A 250 16.79 8.94 4.28
CA ARG A 250 15.93 7.77 4.45
C ARG A 250 14.81 8.03 5.46
N TYR A 251 13.60 7.65 5.07
CA TYR A 251 12.41 7.60 5.88
C TYR A 251 11.97 6.15 5.98
N THR A 252 11.56 5.71 7.16
CA THR A 252 11.12 4.33 7.39
C THR A 252 9.77 4.35 8.09
N ALA A 253 8.90 3.44 7.68
CA ALA A 253 7.60 3.21 8.26
C ALA A 253 7.43 1.72 8.58
N VAL A 254 6.94 1.42 9.76
CA VAL A 254 6.63 0.05 10.19
C VAL A 254 5.25 0.02 10.82
N ARG A 255 4.39 -0.88 10.35
CA ARG A 255 3.08 -1.13 10.92
C ARG A 255 3.25 -1.79 12.28
N PHE A 256 2.58 -1.27 13.29
CA PHE A 256 2.58 -1.80 14.64
C PHE A 256 1.16 -1.83 15.17
N GLU A 257 0.78 -2.96 15.74
CA GLU A 257 -0.54 -3.18 16.29
C GLU A 257 -0.47 -3.32 17.82
N HIS A 258 -1.23 -2.47 18.51
CA HIS A 258 -1.30 -2.42 19.98
C HIS A 258 -2.69 -1.95 20.40
N ASP A 259 -3.22 -2.48 21.50
CA ASP A 259 -4.52 -2.07 22.06
C ASP A 259 -5.67 -2.02 21.04
N GLY A 260 -5.66 -2.93 20.06
CA GLY A 260 -6.65 -2.97 18.96
C GLY A 260 -6.53 -1.84 17.94
N LYS A 261 -5.43 -1.07 17.97
CA LYS A 261 -5.09 -0.01 17.02
C LYS A 261 -3.89 -0.41 16.18
N THR A 262 -4.00 -0.17 14.88
CA THR A 262 -2.90 -0.33 13.93
C THR A 262 -2.43 1.06 13.49
N GLU A 263 -1.15 1.36 13.72
CA GLU A 263 -0.54 2.63 13.31
C GLU A 263 0.86 2.39 12.72
N TYR A 264 1.41 3.40 12.04
CA TYR A 264 2.76 3.34 11.47
C TYR A 264 3.74 4.14 12.32
N TYR A 265 4.93 3.58 12.52
CA TYR A 265 6.00 4.18 13.31
C TYR A 265 7.31 4.20 12.54
N THR A 266 8.21 5.11 12.91
CA THR A 266 9.60 5.07 12.48
C THR A 266 10.32 3.85 13.06
N ALA A 267 11.49 3.52 12.52
CA ALA A 267 12.31 2.41 13.02
C ALA A 267 12.69 2.52 14.51
N ASP A 268 12.69 3.74 15.07
CA ASP A 268 12.94 3.99 16.48
C ASP A 268 11.67 4.19 17.31
N GLY A 269 10.51 3.79 16.78
CA GLY A 269 9.25 3.72 17.50
C GLY A 269 8.54 5.07 17.67
N ARG A 270 8.82 6.08 16.82
CA ARG A 270 8.05 7.33 16.83
C ARG A 270 6.84 7.20 15.91
N PRO A 271 5.63 7.59 16.34
CA PRO A 271 4.46 7.61 15.47
C PRO A 271 4.70 8.46 14.22
N LEU A 272 4.43 7.91 13.03
CA LEU A 272 4.53 8.62 11.75
C LEU A 272 3.34 9.53 11.47
N LYS A 273 2.19 9.24 12.09
CA LYS A 273 1.07 10.18 12.12
C LYS A 273 1.51 11.41 12.91
N LYS A 274 2.10 12.39 12.22
CA LYS A 274 2.45 13.67 12.84
C LYS A 274 1.18 14.29 13.37
N SER A 275 1.31 14.97 14.50
CA SER A 275 0.17 15.59 15.18
C SER A 275 -0.69 16.47 14.25
N PHE A 276 -0.11 16.99 13.14
CA PHE A 276 -0.81 17.84 12.17
C PHE A 276 -0.38 17.66 10.70
N LEU A 277 -1.36 17.68 9.79
CA LEU A 277 -1.22 17.94 8.37
C LEU A 277 -0.80 19.40 8.19
N ARG A 278 0.21 19.65 7.36
CA ARG A 278 0.62 21.02 7.00
C ARG A 278 -0.38 21.70 6.07
N MET A 279 -1.04 20.90 5.23
CA MET A 279 -1.93 21.34 4.17
C MET A 279 -3.33 20.74 4.38
N PRO A 280 -4.26 21.48 5.03
CA PRO A 280 -5.61 20.99 5.29
C PRO A 280 -6.56 21.10 4.09
N VAL A 281 -6.08 21.45 2.90
CA VAL A 281 -6.91 21.68 1.71
C VAL A 281 -6.11 21.41 0.45
N GLU A 282 -6.77 20.89 -0.59
CA GLU A 282 -6.20 20.88 -1.95
C GLU A 282 -6.28 22.30 -2.52
N TYR A 283 -5.15 22.90 -2.90
CA TYR A 283 -5.09 24.30 -3.31
C TYR A 283 -4.32 24.50 -4.61
N THR A 284 -4.58 25.63 -5.26
CA THR A 284 -3.88 26.02 -6.50
C THR A 284 -2.56 26.73 -6.21
N ARG A 285 -2.56 27.65 -5.23
CA ARG A 285 -1.35 28.28 -4.68
C ARG A 285 -1.58 28.81 -3.27
N ILE A 286 -0.51 29.06 -2.54
CA ILE A 286 -0.54 29.92 -1.36
C ILE A 286 -0.68 31.37 -1.85
N SER A 287 -1.86 31.97 -1.67
CA SER A 287 -2.10 33.36 -2.07
C SER A 287 -1.44 34.35 -1.12
N SER A 288 -1.26 33.96 0.14
CA SER A 288 -0.60 34.81 1.12
C SER A 288 0.02 34.01 2.26
N ARG A 289 1.27 34.35 2.62
CA ARG A 289 2.04 33.65 3.66
C ARG A 289 1.83 34.29 5.03
N PHE A 290 2.23 33.55 6.08
CA PHE A 290 2.36 34.08 7.42
C PHE A 290 3.36 35.25 7.45
N SER A 291 3.03 36.32 8.16
CA SER A 291 3.91 37.49 8.27
C SER A 291 3.67 38.26 9.55
N SER A 292 4.75 38.72 10.19
CA SER A 292 4.70 39.63 11.33
C SER A 292 4.27 41.06 10.95
N GLY A 293 4.27 41.41 9.65
CA GLY A 293 3.78 42.70 9.16
C GLY A 293 3.72 42.75 7.63
N ARG A 294 2.52 42.97 7.08
CA ARG A 294 2.30 43.25 5.66
C ARG A 294 1.19 44.28 5.45
N MET A 295 1.17 44.94 4.29
CA MET A 295 0.07 45.82 3.93
C MET A 295 -1.23 45.03 3.78
N HIS A 296 -2.27 45.39 4.53
CA HIS A 296 -3.56 44.69 4.50
C HIS A 296 -4.36 45.14 3.26
N PRO A 297 -4.69 44.22 2.32
CA PRO A 297 -5.21 44.60 1.00
C PRO A 297 -6.58 45.31 1.06
N ILE A 298 -7.38 45.05 2.10
CA ILE A 298 -8.69 45.70 2.28
C ILE A 298 -8.59 46.99 3.13
N LEU A 299 -7.66 47.06 4.08
CA LEU A 299 -7.65 48.12 5.11
C LEU A 299 -6.57 49.18 4.85
N GLY A 300 -5.61 48.92 3.95
CA GLY A 300 -4.53 49.85 3.61
C GLY A 300 -3.54 50.12 4.76
N LYS A 301 -3.44 49.22 5.76
CA LYS A 301 -2.53 49.37 6.91
C LYS A 301 -1.61 48.18 7.07
N MET A 302 -0.39 48.42 7.57
CA MET A 302 0.54 47.34 7.96
C MET A 302 -0.05 46.53 9.12
N ARG A 303 -0.22 45.23 8.92
CA ARG A 303 -0.80 44.31 9.89
C ARG A 303 -0.16 42.94 9.77
N ALA A 304 0.03 42.27 10.90
CA ALA A 304 0.46 40.87 10.91
C ALA A 304 -0.61 39.99 10.25
N HIS A 305 -0.17 39.09 9.38
CA HIS A 305 -0.98 37.99 8.89
C HIS A 305 -0.64 36.73 9.70
N LYS A 306 -1.54 36.38 10.62
CA LYS A 306 -1.29 35.34 11.63
C LYS A 306 -1.65 33.92 11.17
N GLY A 307 -1.77 33.73 9.86
CA GLY A 307 -2.10 32.47 9.21
C GLY A 307 -1.51 32.38 7.81
N VAL A 308 -1.96 31.40 7.04
CA VAL A 308 -1.63 31.19 5.63
C VAL A 308 -2.93 31.13 4.85
N ASP A 309 -2.98 31.82 3.71
CA ASP A 309 -4.13 31.82 2.82
C ASP A 309 -3.86 30.86 1.66
N TYR A 310 -4.69 29.83 1.56
CA TYR A 310 -4.66 28.85 0.47
C TYR A 310 -5.77 29.17 -0.54
N ALA A 311 -5.39 29.59 -1.75
CA ALA A 311 -6.34 29.86 -2.82
C ALA A 311 -6.90 28.56 -3.40
N ALA A 312 -8.20 28.37 -3.25
CA ALA A 312 -8.92 27.20 -3.72
C ALA A 312 -10.36 27.61 -4.11
N ALA A 313 -10.98 26.85 -5.02
CA ALA A 313 -12.33 27.16 -5.47
C ALA A 313 -13.34 27.02 -4.31
N THR A 314 -14.39 27.84 -4.34
CA THR A 314 -15.52 27.69 -3.40
C THR A 314 -16.05 26.26 -3.47
N GLY A 315 -16.24 25.63 -2.31
CA GLY A 315 -16.69 24.23 -2.21
C GLY A 315 -15.57 23.20 -2.11
N THR A 316 -14.30 23.60 -2.20
CA THR A 316 -13.18 22.66 -1.99
C THR A 316 -13.20 22.13 -0.54
N PRO A 317 -13.11 20.80 -0.31
CA PRO A 317 -13.12 20.23 1.03
C PRO A 317 -11.95 20.70 1.90
N ILE A 318 -12.25 21.12 3.12
CA ILE A 318 -11.26 21.47 4.15
C ILE A 318 -11.21 20.31 5.15
N ARG A 319 -10.01 19.79 5.40
CA ARG A 319 -9.74 18.66 6.29
C ARG A 319 -9.17 19.13 7.63
N ALA A 320 -9.48 18.43 8.71
CA ALA A 320 -8.87 18.68 10.01
C ALA A 320 -7.37 18.39 9.95
N ALA A 321 -6.55 19.36 10.32
CA ALA A 321 -5.11 19.20 10.31
C ALA A 321 -4.65 18.13 11.31
N GLY A 322 -5.33 17.94 12.44
CA GLY A 322 -4.96 16.93 13.43
C GLY A 322 -6.17 16.39 14.16
N ASP A 323 -5.99 15.27 14.86
CA ASP A 323 -7.01 14.77 15.79
C ASP A 323 -7.28 15.86 16.84
N GLY A 324 -8.54 16.08 17.17
CA GLY A 324 -8.89 17.17 18.09
C GLY A 324 -10.34 17.21 18.49
N ARG A 325 -10.68 18.26 19.24
CA ARG A 325 -12.03 18.57 19.68
C ARG A 325 -12.41 19.95 19.17
N VAL A 326 -13.62 20.08 18.65
CA VAL A 326 -14.14 21.37 18.18
C VAL A 326 -14.27 22.31 19.38
N SER A 327 -13.45 23.36 19.44
CA SER A 327 -13.56 24.40 20.46
C SER A 327 -14.51 25.53 20.02
N PHE A 328 -14.68 25.71 18.70
CA PHE A 328 -15.65 26.64 18.13
C PHE A 328 -16.09 26.18 16.73
N ALA A 329 -17.39 26.34 16.43
CA ALA A 329 -17.95 26.18 15.09
C ALA A 329 -19.06 27.22 14.89
N GLY A 330 -18.88 28.19 14.00
CA GLY A 330 -19.86 29.26 13.79
C GLY A 330 -19.31 30.44 12.98
N ASN A 331 -19.99 31.58 13.05
CA ASN A 331 -19.54 32.82 12.40
C ASN A 331 -18.71 33.66 13.38
N GLN A 332 -17.50 34.07 12.99
CA GLN A 332 -16.57 34.81 13.84
C GLN A 332 -15.99 36.05 13.13
N ARG A 333 -16.75 37.16 13.18
CA ARG A 333 -16.32 38.49 12.72
C ARG A 333 -15.58 38.43 11.37
N GLY A 334 -14.34 38.92 11.33
CA GLY A 334 -13.52 38.97 10.13
C GLY A 334 -13.17 37.62 9.52
N TYR A 335 -13.12 36.55 10.31
CA TYR A 335 -12.90 35.19 9.78
C TYR A 335 -14.13 34.62 9.07
N GLY A 336 -15.31 35.22 9.24
CA GLY A 336 -16.55 34.66 8.71
C GLY A 336 -16.85 33.29 9.35
N ARG A 337 -17.36 32.35 8.55
CA ARG A 337 -17.62 30.99 9.04
C ARG A 337 -16.32 30.27 9.31
N THR A 338 -16.20 29.81 10.54
CA THR A 338 -14.94 29.37 11.13
C THR A 338 -15.16 28.12 11.97
N ILE A 339 -14.19 27.21 11.92
CA ILE A 339 -14.00 26.14 12.91
C ILE A 339 -12.65 26.37 13.59
N ILE A 340 -12.63 26.17 14.91
CA ILE A 340 -11.40 26.09 15.70
C ILE A 340 -11.35 24.70 16.32
N LEU A 341 -10.22 24.02 16.16
CA LEU A 341 -9.96 22.73 16.76
C LEU A 341 -8.92 22.90 17.87
N ASP A 342 -9.20 22.31 19.04
CA ASP A 342 -8.25 22.10 20.12
C ASP A 342 -7.70 20.68 20.04
N HIS A 343 -6.39 20.58 19.97
CA HIS A 343 -5.67 19.33 19.76
C HIS A 343 -4.92 18.88 21.01
N GLY A 344 -5.17 19.53 22.15
CA GLY A 344 -4.48 19.27 23.40
C GLY A 344 -3.09 19.90 23.46
N ASN A 345 -2.48 19.86 24.65
CA ASN A 345 -1.14 20.40 24.92
C ASN A 345 -0.97 21.89 24.53
N GLY A 346 -2.07 22.64 24.47
CA GLY A 346 -2.11 24.04 24.07
C GLY A 346 -2.03 24.29 22.56
N ASN A 347 -2.14 23.25 21.72
CA ASN A 347 -2.13 23.37 20.26
C ASN A 347 -3.55 23.58 19.72
N THR A 348 -3.75 24.63 18.93
CA THR A 348 -5.05 24.89 18.27
C THR A 348 -4.87 25.24 16.80
N THR A 349 -5.85 24.89 15.98
CA THR A 349 -5.92 25.30 14.58
C THR A 349 -7.21 26.05 14.30
N LEU A 350 -7.15 27.05 13.43
CA LEU A 350 -8.31 27.84 12.97
C LEU A 350 -8.44 27.71 11.46
N TYR A 351 -9.68 27.53 11.00
CA TYR A 351 -10.04 27.41 9.59
C TYR A 351 -11.13 28.43 9.29
N GLY A 352 -10.80 29.50 8.58
CA GLY A 352 -11.69 30.63 8.31
C GLY A 352 -12.23 30.68 6.89
N HIS A 353 -13.09 31.68 6.67
CA HIS A 353 -13.72 32.07 5.40
C HIS A 353 -14.58 31.01 4.72
N MET A 354 -15.05 29.99 5.45
CA MET A 354 -15.73 28.84 4.85
C MET A 354 -17.02 29.20 4.09
N SER A 355 -17.35 28.43 3.04
CA SER A 355 -18.63 28.49 2.30
C SER A 355 -19.73 27.66 2.95
N ARG A 356 -19.36 26.69 3.80
CA ARG A 356 -20.26 25.85 4.60
C ARG A 356 -19.44 25.13 5.66
N LEU A 357 -19.96 25.05 6.87
CA LEU A 357 -19.39 24.20 7.92
C LEU A 357 -19.91 22.77 7.73
N GLY A 358 -19.09 21.77 8.06
CA GLY A 358 -19.60 20.41 8.26
C GLY A 358 -20.58 20.33 9.42
N ARG A 359 -21.16 19.16 9.68
CA ARG A 359 -22.12 18.94 10.77
C ARG A 359 -21.40 18.81 12.12
N PHE A 360 -20.53 19.77 12.45
CA PHE A 360 -19.73 19.78 13.67
C PHE A 360 -20.31 20.72 14.71
N ARG A 361 -20.33 20.27 15.98
CA ARG A 361 -20.73 21.08 17.13
C ARG A 361 -19.56 21.25 18.09
N THR A 362 -19.56 22.34 18.85
CA THR A 362 -18.60 22.54 19.93
C THR A 362 -18.59 21.33 20.86
N GLY A 363 -17.40 20.79 21.07
CA GLY A 363 -17.13 19.64 21.90
C GLY A 363 -17.12 18.28 21.19
N GLN A 364 -17.45 18.24 19.91
CA GLN A 364 -17.33 17.02 19.11
C GLN A 364 -15.86 16.68 18.84
N ARG A 365 -15.53 15.38 18.87
CA ARG A 365 -14.22 14.88 18.43
C ARG A 365 -14.16 14.83 16.91
N VAL A 366 -13.00 15.14 16.38
CA VAL A 366 -12.71 15.16 14.94
C VAL A 366 -11.40 14.42 14.73
N SER A 367 -11.39 13.53 13.75
CA SER A 367 -10.18 12.84 13.35
C SER A 367 -9.39 13.66 12.34
N GLN A 368 -8.07 13.57 12.39
CA GLN A 368 -7.19 14.13 11.38
C GLN A 368 -7.63 13.66 9.98
N GLY A 369 -7.65 14.57 9.00
CA GLY A 369 -8.05 14.28 7.63
C GLY A 369 -9.57 14.29 7.38
N GLU A 370 -10.39 14.30 8.43
CA GLU A 370 -11.84 14.40 8.34
C GLU A 370 -12.27 15.74 7.73
N VAL A 371 -13.26 15.73 6.83
CA VAL A 371 -13.75 16.95 6.17
C VAL A 371 -14.58 17.76 7.16
N ILE A 372 -14.05 18.91 7.59
CA ILE A 372 -14.66 19.79 8.59
C ILE A 372 -15.52 20.90 7.98
N GLY A 373 -15.36 21.17 6.68
CA GLY A 373 -16.10 22.21 5.99
C GLY A 373 -15.59 22.39 4.57
N TYR A 374 -15.97 23.51 3.96
CA TYR A 374 -15.69 23.78 2.56
C TYR A 374 -15.20 25.22 2.36
N VAL A 375 -14.23 25.41 1.47
CA VAL A 375 -13.64 26.71 1.11
C VAL A 375 -14.73 27.67 0.64
N GLY A 376 -14.60 28.94 1.00
CA GLY A 376 -15.49 30.01 0.54
C GLY A 376 -14.84 31.38 0.64
N MET A 377 -15.68 32.39 0.82
CA MET A 377 -15.28 33.79 0.91
C MET A 377 -16.10 34.56 1.96
N SER A 378 -16.53 33.89 3.04
CA SER A 378 -17.30 34.55 4.09
C SER A 378 -16.42 35.44 4.97
N GLY A 379 -16.99 36.48 5.58
CA GLY A 379 -16.22 37.43 6.40
C GLY A 379 -15.40 38.41 5.54
N LEU A 380 -14.23 38.81 6.03
CA LEU A 380 -13.34 39.75 5.34
C LEU A 380 -12.40 39.01 4.39
N ALA A 381 -12.91 38.65 3.21
CA ALA A 381 -12.16 37.94 2.17
C ALA A 381 -12.28 38.66 0.82
N THR A 382 -11.19 38.76 0.06
CA THR A 382 -11.19 39.37 -1.30
C THR A 382 -11.52 38.38 -2.42
N GLY A 383 -11.52 37.08 -2.11
CA GLY A 383 -11.87 36.00 -3.03
C GLY A 383 -11.87 34.64 -2.33
N PRO A 384 -12.27 33.55 -3.01
CA PRO A 384 -12.32 32.22 -2.42
C PRO A 384 -10.94 31.72 -1.96
N HIS A 385 -10.81 31.46 -0.65
CA HIS A 385 -9.61 30.88 -0.04
C HIS A 385 -9.91 30.29 1.34
N LEU A 386 -9.01 29.43 1.81
CA LEU A 386 -8.95 29.04 3.21
C LEU A 386 -7.93 29.93 3.94
N HIS A 387 -8.36 30.62 4.99
CA HIS A 387 -7.44 31.19 5.98
C HIS A 387 -7.16 30.17 7.08
N TYR A 388 -5.91 29.73 7.19
CA TYR A 388 -5.49 28.70 8.12
C TYR A 388 -4.49 29.25 9.14
N GLU A 389 -4.79 29.09 10.43
CA GLU A 389 -3.85 29.44 11.51
C GLU A 389 -3.46 28.22 12.32
N PHE A 390 -2.21 28.22 12.78
CA PHE A 390 -1.67 27.25 13.71
C PHE A 390 -1.16 27.97 14.96
N ARG A 391 -1.55 27.53 16.15
CA ARG A 391 -1.15 28.16 17.41
C ARG A 391 -0.58 27.13 18.37
N VAL A 392 0.57 27.45 18.95
CA VAL A 392 1.22 26.65 20.01
C VAL A 392 1.17 27.46 21.30
N LYS A 393 0.49 26.95 22.32
CA LYS A 393 0.27 27.63 23.61
C LYS A 393 -0.26 29.06 23.43
N GLY A 394 -1.21 29.23 22.50
CA GLY A 394 -1.82 30.53 22.15
C GLY A 394 -0.99 31.43 21.22
N VAL A 395 0.27 31.10 20.95
CA VAL A 395 1.14 31.88 20.04
C VAL A 395 1.00 31.38 18.62
N HIS A 396 0.72 32.29 17.67
CA HIS A 396 0.57 31.93 16.26
C HIS A 396 1.93 31.57 15.68
N LYS A 397 1.99 30.47 14.94
CA LYS A 397 3.17 29.98 14.23
C LYS A 397 2.82 29.85 12.76
N ASP A 398 3.82 30.04 11.91
CA ASP A 398 3.68 29.80 10.49
C ASP A 398 3.40 28.29 10.26
N PRO A 399 2.19 27.90 9.82
CA PRO A 399 1.84 26.50 9.65
C PRO A 399 2.68 25.78 8.58
N THR A 400 3.32 26.52 7.68
CA THR A 400 4.15 25.94 6.61
C THR A 400 5.56 25.57 7.09
N THR A 401 6.03 26.21 8.16
CA THR A 401 7.40 26.02 8.69
C THR A 401 7.42 25.53 10.13
N VAL A 402 6.29 25.54 10.84
CA VAL A 402 6.21 25.06 12.22
C VAL A 402 6.68 23.61 12.28
N THR A 403 7.82 23.43 12.94
CA THR A 403 8.35 22.12 13.28
C THR A 403 7.87 21.83 14.68
N LEU A 404 6.85 20.99 14.79
CA LEU A 404 6.49 20.45 16.08
C LEU A 404 7.57 19.45 16.48
N PRO A 405 7.91 19.36 17.78
CA PRO A 405 8.76 18.28 18.24
C PRO A 405 8.16 16.97 17.74
N PRO A 406 8.98 16.08 17.14
CA PRO A 406 8.50 14.78 16.72
C PRO A 406 7.84 14.11 17.93
N PRO A 407 6.73 13.37 17.73
CA PRO A 407 6.09 12.67 18.82
C PRO A 407 7.14 11.81 19.54
N GLU A 408 7.05 11.77 20.87
CA GLU A 408 7.98 10.95 21.64
C GLU A 408 7.86 9.48 21.20
N PRO A 409 8.99 8.75 21.15
CA PRO A 409 8.95 7.34 20.82
C PRO A 409 8.16 6.56 21.88
N LEU A 410 7.68 5.38 21.50
CA LEU A 410 7.14 4.40 22.42
C LEU A 410 8.11 4.17 23.60
N LYS A 411 7.57 3.90 24.79
CA LYS A 411 8.34 3.69 26.02
C LYS A 411 7.98 2.37 26.70
N GLY A 412 8.88 1.89 27.56
CA GLY A 412 8.64 0.72 28.41
C GLY A 412 8.31 -0.55 27.62
N ALA A 413 7.31 -1.30 28.11
CA ALA A 413 6.88 -2.57 27.51
C ALA A 413 6.44 -2.43 26.05
N MET A 414 5.78 -1.31 25.71
CA MET A 414 5.28 -1.06 24.37
C MET A 414 6.41 -0.90 23.34
N MET A 415 7.53 -0.28 23.74
CA MET A 415 8.73 -0.19 22.89
C MET A 415 9.40 -1.56 22.72
N ALA A 416 9.40 -2.40 23.75
CA ALA A 416 9.92 -3.76 23.64
C ALA A 416 9.07 -4.61 22.68
N GLN A 417 7.74 -4.51 22.78
CA GLN A 417 6.80 -5.17 21.87
C GLN A 417 6.97 -4.68 20.44
N PHE A 418 7.07 -3.35 20.24
CA PHE A 418 7.34 -2.75 18.93
C PHE A 418 8.61 -3.32 18.31
N LYS A 419 9.73 -3.34 19.04
CA LYS A 419 11.00 -3.90 18.55
C LYS A 419 10.88 -5.37 18.17
N ALA A 420 10.20 -6.17 18.99
CA ALA A 420 10.01 -7.59 18.72
C ALA A 420 9.18 -7.84 17.44
N GLN A 421 8.09 -7.09 17.25
CA GLN A 421 7.22 -7.23 16.08
C GLN A 421 7.84 -6.63 14.80
N SER A 422 8.56 -5.52 14.91
CA SER A 422 9.11 -4.80 13.75
C SER A 422 10.42 -5.40 13.21
N ALA A 423 11.17 -6.15 14.02
CA ALA A 423 12.50 -6.63 13.65
C ALA A 423 12.54 -7.43 12.32
N PRO A 424 11.63 -8.38 12.05
CA PRO A 424 11.66 -9.13 10.79
C PRO A 424 11.46 -8.24 9.56
N ALA A 425 10.49 -7.33 9.62
CA ALA A 425 10.16 -6.44 8.50
C ALA A 425 11.26 -5.40 8.25
N LEU A 426 11.85 -4.85 9.32
CA LEU A 426 13.00 -3.95 9.23
C LEU A 426 14.23 -4.65 8.63
N ALA A 427 14.50 -5.89 9.03
CA ALA A 427 15.61 -6.67 8.46
C ALA A 427 15.42 -6.93 6.95
N GLN A 428 14.19 -7.20 6.50
CA GLN A 428 13.88 -7.35 5.08
C GLN A 428 14.10 -6.04 4.30
N LEU A 429 13.66 -4.90 4.85
CA LEU A 429 13.92 -3.59 4.25
C LEU A 429 15.42 -3.31 4.11
N ASP A 430 16.19 -3.53 5.18
CA ASP A 430 17.62 -3.22 5.21
C ASP A 430 18.43 -4.11 4.26
N ALA A 431 18.07 -5.40 4.15
CA ALA A 431 18.73 -6.33 3.24
C ALA A 431 18.58 -5.92 1.76
N LEU A 432 17.44 -5.36 1.39
CA LEU A 432 17.16 -4.96 0.01
C LEU A 432 17.74 -3.59 -0.32
N ASP A 433 17.64 -2.65 0.61
CA ASP A 433 18.24 -1.33 0.44
C ASP A 433 19.78 -1.44 0.35
N GLY A 434 20.40 -2.34 1.12
CA GLY A 434 21.85 -2.61 1.05
C GLY A 434 22.31 -3.23 -0.27
N ARG A 435 21.54 -4.18 -0.83
CA ARG A 435 21.83 -4.77 -2.16
C ARG A 435 21.73 -3.72 -3.27
N ARG A 436 20.79 -2.78 -3.16
CA ARG A 436 20.63 -1.69 -4.12
C ARG A 436 21.85 -0.76 -4.12
N LEU A 437 22.29 -0.30 -2.95
CA LEU A 437 23.47 0.58 -2.82
C LEU A 437 24.71 -0.05 -3.48
N ALA A 438 24.95 -1.34 -3.23
CA ALA A 438 26.05 -2.07 -3.86
C ALA A 438 25.93 -2.14 -5.39
N SER A 439 24.72 -2.34 -5.93
CA SER A 439 24.50 -2.39 -7.38
C SER A 439 24.65 -1.02 -8.07
N ALA A 440 24.24 0.07 -7.41
CA ALA A 440 24.38 1.43 -7.91
C ALA A 440 25.85 1.89 -7.92
N GLU A 441 26.62 1.53 -6.89
CA GLU A 441 28.07 1.79 -6.85
C GLU A 441 28.82 1.04 -7.96
N ALA A 442 28.45 -0.22 -8.22
CA ALA A 442 29.01 -1.00 -9.30
C ALA A 442 28.71 -0.40 -10.69
N ALA A 443 27.46 0.05 -10.94
CA ALA A 443 27.08 0.69 -12.20
C ALA A 443 27.79 2.04 -12.42
N GLY A 444 27.92 2.85 -11.36
CA GLY A 444 28.63 4.14 -11.42
C GLY A 444 30.16 4.05 -11.53
N ALA A 445 30.74 2.87 -11.24
CA ALA A 445 32.15 2.59 -11.48
C ALA A 445 32.43 2.19 -12.94
N VAL A 446 31.51 1.46 -13.58
CA VAL A 446 31.60 1.06 -14.99
C VAL A 446 31.44 2.26 -15.92
N GLN A 447 30.65 3.26 -15.54
CA GLN A 447 30.40 4.46 -16.37
C GLN A 447 31.50 5.53 -16.25
N ARG A 448 32.48 5.33 -15.36
CA ARG A 448 33.66 6.20 -15.16
C ARG A 448 34.96 5.62 -15.71
N GLN A 449 34.90 4.44 -16.32
CA GLN A 449 35.94 3.87 -17.18
C GLN A 449 35.55 4.08 -18.64
#